data_AF-B0DUK8-F1
#
_entry.id   AF-B0DUK8-F1
#
_cell.length_a   1.000
_cell.length_b   1.000
_cell.length_c   1.000
_cell.angle_alpha   90.00
_cell.angle_beta   90.00
_cell.angle_gamma   90.00
#
_symmetry.space_group_name_H-M   'P 1'
#
loop_
_entity.id
_entity.type
_entity.pdbx_description
1 polymer ?
#
loop_
_entity_poly.entity_id
_entity_poly.type
_entity_poly.pdbx_seq_one_letter_code
_entity_poly.pdbx_strand_id
1 'polypeptide(L)'
;MDNQLPFPIVEIYLRLGRKYDIRYLMDKAVHSLTSGYPTTLEERDTISNCRKFKAPTPAMIDVLNIAREYSIQTLLPFAYFTCTRYLEDFALGMTREDGSLAKLDNDALGICIIARRRIHEALRLHTLSWLMKDMKISTHCAHEGICSGHRNTFIKWSFRSSIDPVRAALEKRKLSVYHSELCLFCLTVVERLHQAGREKMWELLPSFFGLPPWDELKNLE
;
A
#
# COMPACT_ATOMS: atom_id res chain seq x y z
N MET A 1 -3.44 -8.22 25.23
CA MET A 1 -3.97 -9.40 24.51
C MET A 1 -3.05 -9.62 23.31
N ASP A 2 -1.88 -10.18 23.62
CA ASP A 2 -0.80 -10.49 22.66
C ASP A 2 -1.05 -11.87 22.07
N ASN A 3 -1.81 -11.95 20.98
CA ASN A 3 -2.03 -13.21 20.27
C ASN A 3 -1.26 -13.29 18.94
N GLN A 4 -0.27 -12.40 18.74
CA GLN A 4 0.65 -12.50 17.60
C GLN A 4 1.77 -13.49 17.93
N LEU A 5 1.78 -14.60 17.18
CA LEU A 5 2.85 -15.57 17.23
C LEU A 5 4.12 -14.96 16.60
N PRO A 6 5.31 -15.23 17.15
CA PRO A 6 6.57 -14.92 16.48
C PRO A 6 6.61 -15.57 15.10
N PHE A 7 7.21 -14.87 14.13
CA PHE A 7 7.25 -15.33 12.73
C PHE A 7 7.77 -16.78 12.56
N PRO A 8 8.85 -17.23 13.24
CA PRO A 8 9.31 -18.62 13.14
C PRO A 8 8.25 -19.64 13.61
N ILE A 9 7.44 -19.29 14.61
CA ILE A 9 6.36 -20.16 15.11
C ILE A 9 5.23 -20.25 14.09
N VAL A 10 4.90 -19.13 13.44
CA VAL A 10 3.92 -19.11 12.33
C VAL A 10 4.37 -20.05 11.20
N GLU A 11 5.63 -19.95 10.78
CA GLU A 11 6.18 -20.81 9.72
C GLU A 11 6.13 -22.30 10.10
N ILE A 12 6.51 -22.64 11.34
CA ILE A 12 6.41 -24.02 11.86
C ILE A 12 4.96 -24.50 11.84
N TYR A 13 4.00 -23.67 12.29
CA TYR A 13 2.59 -24.04 12.36
C TYR A 13 2.01 -24.27 10.96
N LEU A 14 2.35 -23.44 9.99
CA LEU A 14 1.94 -23.62 8.59
C LEU A 14 2.54 -24.89 8.00
N ARG A 15 3.84 -25.14 8.20
CA ARG A 15 4.53 -26.32 7.66
C ARG A 15 4.01 -27.62 8.26
N LEU A 16 3.87 -27.70 9.58
CA LEU A 16 3.35 -28.88 10.27
C LEU A 16 1.86 -29.07 9.99
N GLY A 17 1.09 -27.97 10.00
CA GLY A 17 -0.32 -27.96 9.68
C GLY A 17 -0.59 -28.54 8.28
N ARG A 18 0.16 -28.11 7.27
CA ARG A 18 0.06 -28.64 5.91
C ARG A 18 0.56 -30.09 5.80
N LYS A 19 1.68 -30.43 6.44
CA LYS A 19 2.27 -31.79 6.37
C LYS A 19 1.38 -32.86 7.00
N TYR A 20 0.68 -32.52 8.08
CA TYR A 20 -0.13 -33.46 8.87
C TYR A 20 -1.63 -33.18 8.82
N ASP A 21 -2.08 -32.30 7.93
CA ASP A 21 -3.48 -31.84 7.78
C ASP A 21 -4.13 -31.37 9.10
N ILE A 22 -3.37 -30.64 9.92
CA ILE A 22 -3.83 -30.11 11.21
C ILE A 22 -4.37 -28.69 10.99
N ARG A 23 -5.66 -28.59 10.64
CA ARG A 23 -6.35 -27.32 10.36
C ARG A 23 -6.18 -26.27 11.47
N TYR A 24 -6.28 -26.68 12.73
CA TYR A 24 -6.11 -25.78 13.88
C TYR A 24 -4.77 -25.01 13.87
N LEU A 25 -3.66 -25.67 13.48
CA LEU A 25 -2.36 -25.00 13.40
C LEU A 25 -2.31 -24.00 12.25
N MET A 26 -2.87 -24.37 11.09
CA MET A 26 -2.94 -23.49 9.93
C MET A 26 -3.81 -22.26 10.22
N ASP A 27 -5.00 -22.45 10.78
CA ASP A 27 -5.92 -21.36 11.12
C ASP A 27 -5.30 -20.38 12.12
N LYS A 28 -4.62 -20.90 13.15
CA LYS A 28 -3.94 -20.08 14.15
C LYS A 28 -2.78 -19.28 13.55
N ALA A 29 -2.02 -19.87 12.63
CA ALA A 29 -0.94 -19.19 11.92
C ALA A 29 -1.46 -18.11 10.97
N VAL A 30 -2.48 -18.43 10.17
CA VAL A 30 -3.15 -17.48 9.27
C VAL A 30 -3.71 -16.31 10.07
N HIS A 31 -4.46 -16.56 11.15
CA HIS A 31 -5.00 -15.51 12.00
C HIS A 31 -3.91 -14.60 12.57
N SER A 32 -2.78 -15.18 13.01
CA SER A 32 -1.64 -14.40 13.48
C SER A 32 -1.05 -13.51 12.39
N LEU A 33 -0.90 -14.03 11.16
CA LEU A 33 -0.40 -13.24 10.03
C LEU A 33 -1.37 -12.13 9.63
N THR A 34 -2.64 -12.46 9.41
CA THR A 34 -3.64 -11.51 8.91
C THR A 34 -3.97 -10.43 9.94
N SER A 35 -3.90 -10.71 11.24
CA SER A 35 -4.15 -9.72 12.31
C SER A 35 -3.32 -8.44 12.18
N GLY A 36 -2.14 -8.55 11.56
CA GLY A 36 -1.21 -7.45 11.41
C GLY A 36 -1.30 -6.74 10.05
N TYR A 37 -2.26 -7.09 9.19
CA TYR A 37 -2.42 -6.59 7.83
C TYR A 37 -3.86 -6.12 7.60
N PRO A 38 -4.06 -4.87 7.14
CA PRO A 38 -5.39 -4.32 6.92
C PRO A 38 -6.09 -4.97 5.72
N THR A 39 -7.36 -5.29 5.91
CA THR A 39 -8.30 -5.73 4.86
C THR A 39 -9.27 -4.62 4.46
N THR A 40 -9.42 -3.60 5.31
CA THR A 40 -10.22 -2.40 5.05
C THR A 40 -9.37 -1.13 5.08
N LEU A 41 -9.86 -0.07 4.43
CA LEU A 41 -9.15 1.22 4.40
C LEU A 41 -9.13 1.88 5.80
N GLU A 42 -10.16 1.62 6.60
CA GLU A 42 -10.31 2.08 7.98
C GLU A 42 -9.28 1.44 8.90
N GLU A 43 -9.06 0.12 8.77
CA GLU A 43 -7.99 -0.58 9.46
C GLU A 43 -6.63 -0.01 9.08
N ARG A 44 -6.41 0.24 7.78
CA ARG A 44 -5.19 0.87 7.28
C ARG A 44 -4.96 2.24 7.91
N ASP A 45 -6.00 3.05 8.08
CA ASP A 45 -5.93 4.38 8.69
C ASP A 45 -5.66 4.34 10.19
N THR A 46 -6.05 3.25 10.84
CA THR A 46 -5.72 3.00 12.25
C THR A 46 -4.26 2.58 12.38
N ILE A 47 -3.77 1.74 11.46
CA ILE A 47 -2.41 1.20 11.43
C ILE A 47 -1.38 2.22 10.92
N SER A 48 -1.75 3.29 10.22
CA SER A 48 -0.78 4.28 9.70
C SER A 48 0.06 4.95 10.80
N ASN A 49 -0.40 4.90 12.06
CA ASN A 49 0.37 5.35 13.22
C ASN A 49 1.39 4.32 13.72
N CYS A 50 1.24 3.04 13.38
CA CYS A 50 2.15 1.96 13.75
C CYS A 50 3.49 2.07 13.02
N ARG A 51 4.60 1.79 13.72
CA ARG A 51 5.95 1.78 13.13
C ARG A 51 6.14 0.68 12.08
N LYS A 52 5.33 -0.38 12.13
CA LYS A 52 5.47 -1.61 11.35
C LYS A 52 5.64 -1.37 9.85
N PHE A 53 4.93 -0.40 9.25
CA PHE A 53 4.94 -0.16 7.80
C PHE A 53 5.62 1.17 7.40
N LYS A 54 6.42 1.76 8.28
CA LYS A 54 7.14 3.02 8.02
C LYS A 54 8.49 2.82 7.34
N ALA A 55 9.09 1.64 7.50
CA ALA A 55 10.37 1.26 6.91
C ALA A 55 10.28 -0.18 6.36
N PRO A 56 11.07 -0.52 5.33
CA PRO A 56 11.15 -1.88 4.82
C PRO A 56 11.84 -2.76 5.85
N THR A 57 11.36 -3.99 6.03
CA THR A 57 12.00 -4.97 6.92
C THR A 57 12.09 -6.34 6.24
N PRO A 58 13.11 -7.17 6.58
CA PRO A 58 13.22 -8.53 6.05
C PRO A 58 11.96 -9.36 6.32
N ALA A 59 11.33 -9.17 7.48
CA ALA A 59 10.09 -9.86 7.85
C ALA A 59 8.92 -9.59 6.89
N MET A 60 8.88 -8.43 6.21
CA MET A 60 7.85 -8.18 5.19
C MET A 60 8.04 -9.05 3.96
N ILE A 61 9.29 -9.28 3.54
CA ILE A 61 9.62 -10.22 2.45
C ILE A 61 9.19 -11.62 2.85
N ASP A 62 9.56 -12.04 4.07
CA ASP A 62 9.28 -13.39 4.55
C ASP A 62 7.76 -13.65 4.65
N VAL A 63 6.98 -12.67 5.14
CA VAL A 63 5.52 -12.76 5.17
C VAL A 63 4.93 -12.82 3.76
N LEU A 64 5.43 -12.03 2.80
CA LEU A 64 4.94 -12.07 1.42
C LEU A 64 5.23 -13.43 0.77
N ASN A 65 6.43 -13.98 0.96
CA ASN A 65 6.79 -15.31 0.46
C ASN A 65 5.88 -16.40 1.05
N ILE A 66 5.67 -16.40 2.37
CA ILE A 66 4.77 -17.36 3.03
C ILE A 66 3.34 -17.20 2.54
N ALA A 67 2.83 -15.98 2.41
CA ALA A 67 1.47 -15.76 1.96
C ALA A 67 1.23 -16.29 0.53
N ARG A 68 2.26 -16.22 -0.32
CA ARG A 68 2.21 -16.84 -1.66
C ARG A 68 2.30 -18.36 -1.59
N GLU A 69 3.23 -18.91 -0.81
CA GLU A 69 3.43 -20.36 -0.68
C GLU A 69 2.20 -21.08 -0.10
N TYR A 70 1.50 -20.43 0.82
CA TYR A 70 0.34 -20.99 1.52
C TYR A 70 -1.01 -20.49 1.00
N SER A 71 -1.04 -19.81 -0.14
CA SER A 71 -2.27 -19.26 -0.74
C SER A 71 -3.10 -18.42 0.26
N ILE A 72 -2.45 -17.57 1.05
CA ILE A 72 -3.09 -16.68 2.03
C ILE A 72 -3.45 -15.36 1.31
N GLN A 73 -4.45 -15.40 0.45
CA GLN A 73 -4.69 -14.31 -0.50
C GLN A 73 -5.15 -13.01 0.17
N THR A 74 -5.81 -13.07 1.34
CA THR A 74 -6.32 -11.86 2.01
C THR A 74 -5.21 -10.89 2.43
N LEU A 75 -3.99 -11.40 2.60
CA LEU A 75 -2.81 -10.61 2.99
C LEU A 75 -2.07 -10.01 1.78
N LEU A 76 -2.17 -10.67 0.62
CA LEU A 76 -1.34 -10.36 -0.55
C LEU A 76 -1.51 -8.93 -1.07
N PRO A 77 -2.72 -8.35 -1.25
CA PRO A 77 -2.84 -7.02 -1.85
C PRO A 77 -2.05 -5.95 -1.08
N PHE A 78 -2.16 -5.94 0.25
CA PHE A 78 -1.46 -4.95 1.08
C PHE A 78 0.04 -5.25 1.25
N ALA A 79 0.42 -6.53 1.32
CA ALA A 79 1.83 -6.92 1.38
C ALA A 79 2.57 -6.56 0.08
N TYR A 80 1.97 -6.85 -1.07
CA TYR A 80 2.50 -6.41 -2.35
C TYR A 80 2.52 -4.89 -2.47
N PHE A 81 1.48 -4.19 -2.05
CA PHE A 81 1.50 -2.73 -2.00
C PHE A 81 2.68 -2.20 -1.19
N THR A 82 2.97 -2.80 -0.04
CA THR A 82 4.14 -2.44 0.78
C THR A 82 5.44 -2.68 0.01
N CYS A 83 5.59 -3.82 -0.68
CA CYS A 83 6.73 -4.06 -1.57
C CYS A 83 6.85 -2.97 -2.65
N THR A 84 5.75 -2.55 -3.28
CA THR A 84 5.80 -1.50 -4.31
C THR A 84 6.25 -0.14 -3.78
N ARG A 85 6.06 0.15 -2.48
CA ARG A 85 6.53 1.41 -1.85
C ARG A 85 8.04 1.44 -1.62
N TYR A 86 8.66 0.26 -1.48
CA TYR A 86 10.08 0.07 -1.17
C TYR A 86 10.73 -0.88 -2.18
N LEU A 87 10.40 -0.70 -3.46
CA LEU A 87 10.71 -1.69 -4.50
C LEU A 87 12.22 -1.98 -4.62
N GLU A 88 13.07 -0.97 -4.45
CA GLU A 88 14.52 -1.12 -4.49
C GLU A 88 15.03 -2.04 -3.38
N ASP A 89 14.61 -1.79 -2.13
CA ASP A 89 14.98 -2.60 -0.97
C ASP A 89 14.53 -4.07 -1.13
N PHE A 90 13.31 -4.27 -1.65
CA PHE A 90 12.76 -5.61 -1.88
C PHE A 90 13.41 -6.32 -3.07
N ALA A 91 13.83 -5.58 -4.11
CA ALA A 91 14.50 -6.13 -5.28
C ALA A 91 15.94 -6.56 -4.99
N LEU A 92 16.67 -5.78 -4.19
CA LEU A 92 18.03 -6.13 -3.74
C LEU A 92 18.02 -7.23 -2.67
N GLY A 93 16.91 -7.34 -1.94
CA GLY A 93 16.80 -8.18 -0.76
C GLY A 93 17.37 -7.50 0.48
N MET A 94 17.01 -8.04 1.64
CA MET A 94 17.38 -7.45 2.93
C MET A 94 18.03 -8.48 3.84
N THR A 95 19.13 -8.11 4.48
CA THR A 95 19.86 -8.99 5.40
C THR A 95 19.07 -9.15 6.70
N ARG A 96 18.85 -10.41 7.12
CA ARG A 96 18.27 -10.79 8.41
C ARG A 96 19.31 -10.68 9.52
N GLU A 97 18.86 -10.78 10.77
CA GLU A 97 19.75 -10.72 11.95
C GLU A 97 20.79 -11.85 11.97
N ASP A 98 20.48 -13.01 11.39
CA ASP A 98 21.38 -14.16 11.26
C ASP A 98 22.38 -14.06 10.09
N GLY A 99 22.38 -12.93 9.35
CA GLY A 99 23.22 -12.70 8.19
C GLY A 99 22.70 -13.32 6.89
N SER A 100 21.60 -14.09 6.93
CA SER A 100 20.97 -14.61 5.71
C SER A 100 20.24 -13.49 4.95
N LEU A 101 20.08 -13.66 3.64
CA LEU A 101 19.45 -12.66 2.78
C LEU A 101 17.99 -13.04 2.51
N ALA A 102 17.05 -12.20 2.95
CA ALA A 102 15.65 -12.30 2.57
C ALA A 102 15.48 -11.77 1.14
N LYS A 103 15.01 -12.62 0.24
CA LYS A 103 14.77 -12.26 -1.16
C LYS A 103 13.32 -12.56 -1.53
N LEU A 104 12.75 -11.64 -2.29
CA LEU A 104 11.51 -11.89 -2.99
C LEU A 104 11.82 -12.70 -4.25
N ASP A 105 10.95 -13.63 -4.61
CA ASP A 105 11.09 -14.36 -5.86
C ASP A 105 10.86 -13.45 -7.08
N ASN A 106 11.39 -13.86 -8.24
CA ASN A 106 11.34 -13.06 -9.46
C ASN A 106 9.92 -12.82 -9.97
N ASP A 107 8.99 -13.76 -9.77
CA ASP A 107 7.61 -13.62 -10.22
C ASP A 107 6.89 -12.56 -9.39
N ALA A 108 7.05 -12.59 -8.07
CA ALA A 108 6.52 -11.57 -7.17
C ALA A 108 7.14 -10.18 -7.42
N LEU A 109 8.45 -10.11 -7.73
CA LEU A 109 9.07 -8.85 -8.16
C LEU A 109 8.47 -8.33 -9.47
N GLY A 110 8.28 -9.21 -10.46
CA GLY A 110 7.63 -8.88 -11.73
C GLY A 110 6.21 -8.31 -11.52
N ILE A 111 5.42 -8.96 -10.66
CA ILE A 111 4.09 -8.49 -10.25
C ILE A 111 4.18 -7.08 -9.64
N CYS A 112 5.11 -6.83 -8.73
CA CYS A 112 5.30 -5.51 -8.11
C CYS A 112 5.68 -4.42 -9.11
N ILE A 113 6.55 -4.72 -10.07
CA ILE A 113 6.97 -3.77 -11.12
C ILE A 113 5.77 -3.36 -11.99
N ILE A 114 4.98 -4.34 -12.44
CA ILE A 114 3.78 -4.09 -13.25
C ILE A 114 2.74 -3.32 -12.45
N ALA A 115 2.49 -3.74 -11.20
CA ALA A 115 1.54 -3.10 -10.32
C ALA A 115 1.91 -1.64 -10.04
N ARG A 116 3.20 -1.34 -9.86
CA ARG A 116 3.69 0.02 -9.65
C ARG A 116 3.28 0.96 -10.79
N ARG A 117 3.37 0.52 -12.05
CA ARG A 117 2.87 1.29 -13.20
C ARG A 117 1.36 1.55 -13.09
N ARG A 118 0.56 0.52 -12.77
CA ARG A 118 -0.90 0.62 -12.60
C ARG A 118 -1.28 1.57 -11.46
N ILE A 119 -0.54 1.53 -10.36
CA ILE A 119 -0.72 2.44 -9.21
C ILE A 119 -0.46 3.88 -9.61
N HIS A 120 0.62 4.16 -10.35
CA HIS A 120 0.89 5.51 -10.87
C HIS A 120 -0.24 6.01 -11.79
N GLU A 121 -0.75 5.13 -12.65
CA GLU A 121 -1.87 5.45 -13.54
C GLU A 121 -3.13 5.79 -12.75
N ALA A 122 -3.50 4.96 -11.76
CA ALA A 122 -4.65 5.19 -10.91
C ALA A 122 -4.50 6.46 -10.04
N LEU A 123 -3.30 6.75 -9.53
CA LEU A 123 -3.00 8.01 -8.84
C LEU A 123 -3.27 9.23 -9.73
N ARG A 124 -2.80 9.19 -10.98
CA ARG A 124 -3.01 10.27 -11.95
C ARG A 124 -4.49 10.47 -12.26
N LEU A 125 -5.24 9.38 -12.42
CA LEU A 125 -6.66 9.40 -12.80
C LEU A 125 -7.58 9.80 -11.66
N HIS A 126 -7.21 9.53 -10.40
CA HIS A 126 -8.07 9.75 -9.24
C HIS A 126 -7.51 10.81 -8.29
N THR A 127 -6.57 10.43 -7.42
CA THR A 127 -6.02 11.28 -6.34
C THR A 127 -5.41 12.59 -6.85
N LEU A 128 -4.66 12.52 -7.95
CA LEU A 128 -3.91 13.65 -8.53
C LEU A 128 -4.60 14.24 -9.77
N SER A 129 -5.84 13.85 -10.06
CA SER A 129 -6.60 14.32 -11.23
C SER A 129 -6.73 15.85 -11.30
N TRP A 130 -6.73 16.52 -10.16
CA TRP A 130 -6.78 17.99 -10.06
C TRP A 130 -5.53 18.68 -10.64
N LEU A 131 -4.38 18.01 -10.69
CA LEU A 131 -3.15 18.52 -11.30
C LEU A 131 -3.26 18.61 -12.82
N MET A 132 -4.04 17.71 -13.42
CA MET A 132 -4.16 17.56 -14.87
C MET A 132 -5.29 18.41 -15.47
N LYS A 133 -5.98 19.25 -14.68
CA LYS A 133 -7.06 20.12 -15.18
C LYS A 133 -6.49 21.32 -15.94
N ASP A 134 -6.94 21.56 -17.17
CA ASP A 134 -6.36 22.62 -18.02
C ASP A 134 -6.65 24.05 -17.52
N MET A 135 -7.80 24.31 -16.89
CA MET A 135 -8.20 25.66 -16.46
C MET A 135 -8.18 25.84 -14.93
N LYS A 136 -9.22 25.35 -14.24
CA LYS A 136 -9.46 25.65 -12.81
C LYS A 136 -9.55 24.38 -11.98
N ILE A 137 -8.96 24.40 -10.79
CA ILE A 137 -9.14 23.34 -9.79
C ILE A 137 -10.61 23.27 -9.38
N SER A 138 -11.21 24.42 -9.06
CA SER A 138 -12.62 24.62 -8.69
C SER A 138 -13.25 25.73 -9.54
N THR A 139 -14.53 25.56 -9.91
CA THR A 139 -15.33 26.59 -10.60
C THR A 139 -15.53 27.85 -9.75
N HIS A 140 -15.44 27.72 -8.42
CA HIS A 140 -15.57 28.80 -7.45
C HIS A 140 -14.22 29.31 -6.93
N CYS A 141 -13.13 29.12 -7.68
CA CYS A 141 -11.81 29.58 -7.27
C CYS A 141 -11.79 31.10 -7.03
N ALA A 142 -11.41 31.52 -5.82
CA ALA A 142 -11.32 32.94 -5.46
C ALA A 142 -10.07 33.64 -6.01
N HIS A 143 -8.97 32.89 -6.18
CA HIS A 143 -7.67 33.43 -6.59
C HIS A 143 -7.01 32.53 -7.64
N GLU A 144 -7.42 32.67 -8.90
CA GLU A 144 -7.00 31.79 -10.00
C GLU A 144 -5.48 31.79 -10.23
N GLY A 145 -4.85 32.97 -10.24
CA GLY A 145 -3.39 33.10 -10.40
C GLY A 145 -2.60 32.42 -9.27
N ILE A 146 -3.03 32.58 -8.02
CA ILE A 146 -2.36 31.97 -6.86
C ILE A 146 -2.56 30.46 -6.88
N CYS A 147 -3.79 29.98 -7.07
CA CYS A 147 -4.09 28.55 -7.03
C CYS A 147 -3.45 27.79 -8.21
N SER A 148 -3.46 28.37 -9.42
CA SER A 148 -2.78 27.78 -10.58
C SER A 148 -1.26 27.82 -10.43
N GLY A 149 -0.72 28.91 -9.86
CA GLY A 149 0.69 29.02 -9.48
C GLY A 149 1.10 27.92 -8.52
N HIS A 150 0.35 27.74 -7.42
CA HIS A 150 0.58 26.67 -6.45
C HIS A 150 0.50 25.28 -7.08
N ARG A 151 -0.50 25.02 -7.94
CA ARG A 151 -0.61 23.76 -8.70
C ARG A 151 0.65 23.51 -9.54
N ASN A 152 1.10 24.50 -10.30
CA ASN A 152 2.27 24.37 -11.16
C ASN A 152 3.55 24.15 -10.33
N THR A 153 3.67 24.82 -9.18
CA THR A 153 4.75 24.58 -8.21
C THR A 153 4.70 23.16 -7.69
N PHE A 154 3.52 22.64 -7.33
CA PHE A 154 3.36 21.27 -6.87
C PHE A 154 3.72 20.25 -7.95
N ILE A 155 3.32 20.46 -9.20
CA ILE A 155 3.72 19.60 -10.34
C ILE A 155 5.25 19.58 -10.46
N LYS A 156 5.89 20.75 -10.49
CA LYS A 156 7.35 20.85 -10.56
C LYS A 156 8.02 20.16 -9.37
N TRP A 157 7.46 20.31 -8.17
CA TRP A 157 7.93 19.64 -6.97
C TRP A 157 7.78 18.12 -7.09
N SER A 158 6.64 17.59 -7.56
CA SER A 158 6.43 16.15 -7.70
C SER A 158 7.39 15.51 -8.71
N PHE A 159 7.80 16.24 -9.74
CA PHE A 159 8.81 15.76 -10.70
C PHE A 159 10.25 15.82 -10.16
N ARG A 160 10.56 16.78 -9.27
CA ARG A 160 11.90 16.96 -8.69
C ARG A 160 12.12 16.20 -7.39
N SER A 161 11.05 15.91 -6.68
CA SER A 161 11.08 15.25 -5.38
C SER A 161 11.50 13.79 -5.55
N SER A 162 12.39 13.33 -4.68
CA SER A 162 12.69 11.90 -4.53
C SER A 162 11.58 11.13 -3.82
N ILE A 163 10.55 11.84 -3.32
CA ILE A 163 9.41 11.22 -2.65
C ILE A 163 8.47 10.67 -3.71
N ASP A 164 8.59 9.36 -3.90
CA ASP A 164 7.71 8.58 -4.75
C ASP A 164 6.21 8.70 -4.36
N PRO A 165 5.34 9.16 -5.28
CA PRO A 165 3.90 9.27 -5.06
C PRO A 165 3.22 7.97 -4.61
N VAL A 166 3.74 6.80 -5.01
CA VAL A 166 3.21 5.49 -4.59
C VAL A 166 3.24 5.34 -3.07
N ARG A 167 4.28 5.90 -2.42
CA ARG A 167 4.41 5.86 -0.94
C ARG A 167 3.31 6.62 -0.23
N ALA A 168 2.72 7.61 -0.91
CA ALA A 168 1.65 8.46 -0.40
C ALA A 168 0.25 7.99 -0.81
N ALA A 169 0.13 6.97 -1.67
CA ALA A 169 -1.11 6.66 -2.39
C ALA A 169 -2.33 6.40 -1.48
N LEU A 170 -2.10 5.76 -0.34
CA LEU A 170 -3.14 5.45 0.64
C LEU A 170 -3.10 6.36 1.87
N GLU A 171 -2.19 7.34 1.93
CA GLU A 171 -1.97 8.16 3.12
C GLU A 171 -3.13 9.09 3.46
N LYS A 172 -3.64 9.00 4.69
CA LYS A 172 -4.63 9.95 5.22
C LYS A 172 -3.90 11.22 5.64
N ARG A 173 -3.80 12.19 4.74
CA ARG A 173 -3.09 13.45 4.97
C ARG A 173 -4.07 14.60 5.16
N LYS A 174 -3.78 15.48 6.11
CA LYS A 174 -4.41 16.81 6.17
C LYS A 174 -3.78 17.67 5.07
N LEU A 175 -4.47 17.81 3.95
CA LEU A 175 -3.92 18.49 2.78
C LEU A 175 -3.77 19.98 2.99
N SER A 176 -4.55 20.59 3.88
CA SER A 176 -4.39 21.98 4.31
C SER A 176 -2.97 22.33 4.77
N VAL A 177 -2.22 21.37 5.32
CA VAL A 177 -0.81 21.56 5.73
C VAL A 177 0.13 21.67 4.52
N TYR A 178 -0.17 20.95 3.43
CA TYR A 178 0.67 20.85 2.25
C TYR A 178 0.26 21.81 1.13
N HIS A 179 -0.97 22.32 1.19
CA HIS A 179 -1.60 23.13 0.15
C HIS A 179 -2.20 24.41 0.71
N SER A 180 -1.53 25.04 1.67
CA SER A 180 -1.99 26.25 2.38
C SER A 180 -2.19 27.47 1.47
N GLU A 181 -1.56 27.49 0.30
CA GLU A 181 -1.69 28.57 -0.69
C GLU A 181 -2.95 28.43 -1.56
N LEU A 182 -3.63 27.28 -1.54
CA LEU A 182 -4.91 27.12 -2.22
C LEU A 182 -6.00 27.91 -1.49
N CYS A 183 -6.85 28.61 -2.26
CA CYS A 183 -8.08 29.15 -1.69
C CYS A 183 -8.99 28.03 -1.19
N LEU A 184 -9.89 28.34 -0.24
CA LEU A 184 -10.77 27.37 0.42
C LEU A 184 -11.52 26.47 -0.59
N PHE A 185 -12.10 27.04 -1.63
CA PHE A 185 -12.84 26.28 -2.65
C PHE A 185 -11.97 25.29 -3.44
N CYS A 186 -10.73 25.66 -3.74
CA CYS A 186 -9.79 24.75 -4.40
C CYS A 186 -9.32 23.65 -3.44
N LEU A 187 -9.02 24.02 -2.20
CA LEU A 187 -8.59 23.07 -1.17
C LEU A 187 -9.67 22.00 -0.92
N THR A 188 -10.94 22.39 -0.80
CA THR A 188 -12.07 21.46 -0.65
C THR A 188 -12.16 20.47 -1.81
N VAL A 189 -11.95 20.92 -3.05
CA VAL A 189 -11.94 20.03 -4.22
C VAL A 189 -10.78 19.04 -4.15
N VAL A 190 -9.59 19.50 -3.78
CA VAL A 190 -8.40 18.65 -3.68
C VAL A 190 -8.56 17.62 -2.56
N GLU A 191 -9.09 18.01 -1.40
CA GLU A 191 -9.38 17.08 -0.28
C GLU A 191 -10.41 16.01 -0.67
N ARG A 192 -11.48 16.41 -1.35
CA ARG A 192 -12.49 15.46 -1.86
C ARG A 192 -11.87 14.47 -2.84
N LEU A 193 -11.07 14.95 -3.80
CA LEU A 193 -10.43 14.10 -4.80
C LEU A 193 -9.38 13.18 -4.19
N HIS A 194 -8.67 13.64 -3.16
CA HIS A 194 -7.72 12.80 -2.43
C HIS A 194 -8.43 11.67 -1.69
N GLN A 195 -9.51 11.96 -0.96
CA GLN A 195 -10.26 10.93 -0.24
C GLN A 195 -10.92 9.93 -1.19
N ALA A 196 -11.62 10.41 -2.22
CA ALA A 196 -12.22 9.54 -3.23
C ALA A 196 -11.16 8.72 -4.00
N GLY A 197 -9.99 9.33 -4.26
CA GLY A 197 -8.86 8.65 -4.86
C GLY A 197 -8.32 7.54 -3.98
N ARG A 198 -8.18 7.75 -2.67
CA ARG A 198 -7.75 6.72 -1.73
C ARG A 198 -8.71 5.54 -1.66
N GLU A 199 -10.01 5.81 -1.61
CA GLU A 199 -11.06 4.78 -1.64
C GLU A 199 -10.96 3.95 -2.92
N LYS A 200 -10.84 4.63 -4.08
CA LYS A 200 -10.70 3.94 -5.36
C LYS A 200 -9.40 3.14 -5.47
N MET A 201 -8.29 3.68 -4.96
CA MET A 201 -7.01 2.99 -4.89
C MET A 201 -7.08 1.73 -4.03
N TRP A 202 -7.82 1.78 -2.92
CA TRP A 202 -8.02 0.62 -2.04
C TRP A 202 -8.86 -0.44 -2.73
N GLU A 203 -9.99 -0.05 -3.34
CA GLU A 203 -10.88 -0.94 -4.11
C GLU A 203 -10.10 -1.69 -5.21
N LEU A 204 -9.30 -0.97 -5.99
CA LEU A 204 -8.52 -1.52 -7.10
C LEU A 204 -7.26 -2.28 -6.67
N LEU A 205 -6.87 -2.22 -5.40
CA LEU A 205 -5.57 -2.71 -4.92
C LEU A 205 -5.28 -4.16 -5.32
N PRO A 206 -6.20 -5.14 -5.12
CA PRO A 206 -5.94 -6.53 -5.50
C PRO A 206 -5.69 -6.68 -7.01
N SER A 207 -6.48 -5.97 -7.83
CA SER A 207 -6.39 -6.03 -9.30
C SER A 207 -5.03 -5.57 -9.83
N PHE A 208 -4.35 -4.65 -9.14
CA PHE A 208 -3.02 -4.22 -9.56
C PHE A 208 -2.02 -5.38 -9.54
N PHE A 209 -2.23 -6.35 -8.67
CA PHE A 209 -1.40 -7.54 -8.49
C PHE A 209 -1.97 -8.80 -9.17
N GLY A 210 -3.05 -8.67 -9.95
CA GLY A 210 -3.69 -9.81 -10.61
C GLY A 210 -4.48 -10.72 -9.68
N LEU A 211 -4.88 -10.20 -8.52
CA LEU A 211 -5.70 -10.91 -7.53
C LEU A 211 -7.19 -10.58 -7.74
N PRO A 212 -8.11 -11.47 -7.29
CA PRO A 212 -9.54 -11.20 -7.33
C PRO A 212 -9.92 -10.05 -6.36
N PRO A 213 -11.15 -9.50 -6.48
CA PRO A 213 -11.67 -8.49 -5.57
C PRO A 213 -11.59 -8.91 -4.10
N TRP A 214 -11.60 -7.93 -3.19
CA TRP A 214 -11.38 -8.14 -1.76
C TRP A 214 -12.31 -9.19 -1.12
N ASP A 215 -13.56 -9.23 -1.53
CA ASP A 215 -14.60 -10.14 -1.04
C ASP A 215 -14.47 -11.57 -1.57
N GLU A 216 -13.68 -11.78 -2.63
CA GLU A 216 -13.39 -13.09 -3.22
C GLU A 216 -12.05 -13.67 -2.76
N LEU A 217 -11.21 -12.91 -2.05
CA LEU A 217 -9.92 -13.38 -1.54
C LEU A 217 -10.13 -14.45 -0.47
N LYS A 218 -9.45 -15.59 -0.64
CA LYS A 218 -9.52 -16.73 0.27
C LYS A 218 -8.15 -17.13 0.81
N ASN A 219 -8.15 -17.80 1.94
CA ASN A 219 -6.93 -18.31 2.58
C ASN A 219 -6.94 -19.84 2.55
N LEU A 220 -5.77 -20.43 2.33
CA LEU A 220 -5.54 -21.88 2.40
C LEU A 220 -6.34 -22.70 1.36
N GLU A 221 -6.46 -22.20 0.13
CA GLU A 221 -6.92 -22.99 -1.02
C GLU A 221 -5.88 -24.02 -1.49
#